data_AF-A0A1A0MYJ4-F1
#
_entry.id   AF-A0A1A0MYJ4-F1
#
_cell.length_a   1.000
_cell.length_b   1.000
_cell.length_c   1.000
_cell.angle_alpha   90.00
_cell.angle_beta   90.00
_cell.angle_gamma   90.00
#
_symmetry.space_group_name_H-M   'P 1'
#
loop_
_entity.id
_entity.type
_entity.pdbx_description
1 polymer ?
#
loop_
_entity_poly.entity_id
_entity_poly.type
_entity_poly.pdbx_seq_one_letter_code
_entity_poly.pdbx_strand_id
1 'polypeptide(L)'
;MSVTQIIAIAAVVIGLIAIAVGGYALYAVKNQDKKYTEAEQDTAKIALCDAMKTVSKGIAINTNLAVPGGPDDTTGALAVAANARLALITGGQYLLNRIDPAAPADLATAARKYANTLLDIGAAATAGSQTDDPQQKVRLDDAGADSKQISDICK
;
A
#
# COMPACT_ATOMS: atom_id res chain seq x y z
N MET A 1 60.34 5.99 -13.02
CA MET A 1 58.89 6.20 -13.16
C MET A 1 58.70 7.58 -13.77
N SER A 2 58.04 7.70 -14.92
CA SER A 2 57.86 9.04 -15.54
C SER A 2 56.80 9.84 -14.78
N VAL A 3 56.87 11.17 -14.86
CA VAL A 3 55.86 12.07 -14.26
C VAL A 3 54.44 11.70 -14.70
N THR A 4 54.27 11.25 -15.93
CA THR A 4 53.00 10.79 -16.50
C THR A 4 52.44 9.54 -15.81
N GLN A 5 53.30 8.58 -15.41
CA GLN A 5 52.88 7.40 -14.65
C GLN A 5 52.42 7.77 -13.23
N ILE A 6 53.09 8.73 -12.58
CA ILE A 6 52.72 9.21 -11.24
C ILE A 6 51.33 9.86 -11.28
N ILE A 7 51.07 10.70 -12.29
CA ILE A 7 49.77 11.36 -12.47
C ILE A 7 48.65 10.33 -12.72
N ALA A 8 48.89 9.33 -13.57
CA ALA A 8 47.89 8.30 -13.88
C ALA A 8 47.53 7.46 -12.64
N ILE A 9 48.52 7.05 -11.84
CA ILE A 9 48.29 6.30 -10.60
C ILE A 9 47.53 7.17 -9.58
N ALA A 10 47.93 8.43 -9.41
CA ALA A 10 47.25 9.35 -8.50
C ALA A 10 45.77 9.55 -8.89
N ALA A 11 45.48 9.70 -10.19
CA ALA A 11 44.10 9.85 -10.67
C ALA A 11 43.23 8.61 -10.37
N VAL A 12 43.77 7.40 -10.57
CA VAL A 12 43.06 6.15 -10.25
C VAL A 12 42.78 6.03 -8.74
N VAL A 13 43.79 6.32 -7.91
CA VAL A 13 43.63 6.27 -6.45
C VAL A 13 42.56 7.25 -5.98
N ILE A 14 42.57 8.49 -6.50
CA ILE A 14 41.54 9.49 -6.16
C ILE A 14 40.16 9.03 -6.63
N GLY A 15 40.05 8.45 -7.83
CA GLY A 15 38.79 7.91 -8.34
C GLY A 15 38.22 6.80 -7.45
N LEU A 16 39.05 5.88 -6.98
CA LEU A 16 38.62 4.81 -6.07
C LEU A 16 38.17 5.35 -4.71
N ILE A 17 38.87 6.34 -4.17
CA ILE A 17 38.48 7.01 -2.92
C ILE A 17 37.13 7.72 -3.11
N ALA A 18 36.94 8.43 -4.22
CA ALA A 18 35.67 9.11 -4.52
C ALA A 18 34.50 8.12 -4.62
N ILE A 19 34.69 6.96 -5.26
CA ILE A 19 33.67 5.90 -5.34
C ILE A 19 33.37 5.34 -3.96
N ALA A 20 34.39 5.05 -3.15
CA ALA A 20 34.21 4.51 -1.80
C ALA A 20 33.43 5.50 -0.91
N VAL A 21 33.80 6.78 -0.93
CA VAL A 21 33.12 7.84 -0.17
C VAL A 21 31.69 8.04 -0.66
N GLY A 22 31.47 8.10 -1.98
CA GLY A 22 30.13 8.24 -2.56
C GLY A 22 29.22 7.05 -2.23
N GLY A 23 29.76 5.83 -2.31
CA GLY A 23 29.04 4.61 -1.93
C GLY A 23 28.68 4.57 -0.45
N TYR A 24 29.61 4.97 0.42
CA TYR A 24 29.35 5.06 1.85
C TYR A 24 28.32 6.15 2.20
N ALA A 25 28.39 7.31 1.56
CA ALA A 25 27.42 8.38 1.78
C ALA A 25 26.00 7.94 1.40
N LEU A 26 25.84 7.27 0.25
CA LEU A 26 24.55 6.70 -0.16
C LEU A 26 24.06 5.63 0.82
N TYR A 27 24.95 4.75 1.29
CA TYR A 27 24.63 3.74 2.29
C TYR A 27 24.17 4.36 3.61
N ALA A 28 24.89 5.38 4.10
CA ALA A 28 24.57 6.08 5.32
C ALA A 28 23.22 6.79 5.23
N VAL A 29 22.94 7.51 4.13
CA VAL A 29 21.65 8.19 3.91
C VAL A 29 20.50 7.19 3.82
N LYS A 30 20.69 6.05 3.15
CA LYS A 30 19.66 5.01 3.03
C LYS A 30 19.33 4.36 4.37
N ASN A 31 20.30 4.26 5.27
CA ASN A 31 20.15 3.61 6.58
C ASN A 31 20.01 4.61 7.73
N GLN A 32 19.84 5.90 7.44
CA GLN A 32 19.44 6.84 8.48
C GLN A 32 17.96 6.61 8.79
N ASP A 33 17.70 6.04 9.96
CA ASP A 33 16.36 6.02 10.53
C ASP A 33 15.91 7.47 10.73
N LYS A 34 14.99 7.93 9.87
CA LYS A 34 14.28 9.18 10.11
C LYS A 34 13.52 9.02 11.41
N LYS A 35 13.92 9.78 12.43
CA LYS A 35 13.18 9.87 13.68
C LYS A 35 12.07 10.89 13.50
N TYR A 36 10.84 10.43 13.66
CA TYR A 36 9.65 11.28 13.69
C TYR A 36 9.35 11.69 15.13
N THR A 37 8.89 12.91 15.29
CA THR A 37 8.36 13.41 16.56
C THR A 37 7.01 12.74 16.87
N GLU A 38 6.63 12.69 18.14
CA GLU A 38 5.32 12.15 18.55
C GLU A 38 4.16 12.86 17.82
N ALA A 39 4.23 14.18 17.66
CA ALA A 39 3.22 14.97 16.95
C ALA A 39 3.10 14.59 15.45
N GLU A 40 4.21 14.29 14.78
CA GLU A 40 4.19 13.80 13.40
C GLU A 40 3.57 12.40 13.33
N GLN A 41 3.90 11.51 14.28
CA GLN A 41 3.35 10.16 14.33
C GLN A 41 1.85 10.16 14.60
N ASP A 42 1.38 11.00 15.54
CA ASP A 42 -0.04 11.15 15.85
C ASP A 42 -0.82 11.70 14.65
N THR A 43 -0.27 12.72 13.99
CA THR A 43 -0.89 13.30 12.78
C THR A 43 -0.99 12.25 11.66
N ALA A 44 0.08 11.48 11.45
CA ALA A 44 0.10 10.40 10.47
C ALA A 44 -0.88 9.26 10.83
N LYS A 45 -0.98 8.91 12.11
CA LYS A 45 -1.95 7.92 12.62
C LYS A 45 -3.38 8.37 12.31
N ILE A 46 -3.73 9.61 12.68
CA ILE A 46 -5.07 10.17 12.44
C ILE A 46 -5.41 10.15 10.95
N ALA A 47 -4.51 10.65 10.10
CA ALA A 47 -4.72 10.72 8.66
C ALA A 47 -4.93 9.32 8.03
N LEU A 48 -4.16 8.32 8.46
CA LEU A 48 -4.28 6.96 7.95
C LEU A 48 -5.57 6.28 8.46
N CYS A 49 -5.96 6.50 9.71
CA CYS A 49 -7.22 5.99 10.25
C CYS A 49 -8.45 6.62 9.54
N ASP A 50 -8.40 7.90 9.19
CA ASP A 50 -9.45 8.57 8.41
C ASP A 50 -9.54 8.04 6.97
N ALA A 51 -8.38 7.76 6.36
CA ALA A 51 -8.32 7.10 5.05
C ALA A 51 -8.95 5.71 5.10
N MET A 52 -8.64 4.92 6.14
CA MET A 52 -9.23 3.60 6.39
C MET A 52 -10.74 3.64 6.54
N LYS A 53 -11.27 4.63 7.27
CA LYS A 53 -12.71 4.85 7.41
C LYS A 53 -13.39 5.17 6.08
N THR A 54 -12.77 6.02 5.27
CA THR A 54 -13.27 6.39 3.94
C THR A 54 -13.33 5.18 3.01
N VAL A 55 -12.27 4.38 2.97
CA VAL A 55 -12.17 3.17 2.14
C VAL A 55 -13.18 2.12 2.59
N SER A 56 -13.27 1.85 3.89
CA SER A 56 -14.21 0.86 4.44
C SER A 56 -15.66 1.25 4.17
N LYS A 57 -16.00 2.53 4.28
CA LYS A 57 -17.33 3.05 3.91
C LYS A 57 -17.59 2.89 2.42
N GLY A 58 -16.62 3.23 1.56
CA GLY A 58 -16.75 3.10 0.11
C GLY A 58 -16.99 1.67 -0.35
N ILE A 59 -16.24 0.71 0.22
CA ILE A 59 -16.42 -0.72 -0.02
C ILE A 59 -17.81 -1.15 0.44
N ALA A 60 -18.17 -0.88 1.70
CA ALA A 60 -19.46 -1.28 2.26
C ALA A 60 -20.65 -0.77 1.44
N ILE A 61 -20.59 0.45 0.90
CA ILE A 61 -21.65 0.97 0.03
C ILE A 61 -21.69 0.20 -1.28
N ASN A 62 -20.56 0.04 -1.97
CA ASN A 62 -20.55 -0.44 -3.35
C ASN A 62 -20.65 -1.97 -3.47
N THR A 63 -20.27 -2.72 -2.44
CA THR A 63 -20.41 -4.20 -2.43
C THR A 63 -21.80 -4.67 -2.01
N ASN A 64 -22.65 -3.78 -1.50
CA ASN A 64 -24.00 -4.10 -1.01
C ASN A 64 -25.11 -3.39 -1.81
N LEU A 65 -24.79 -2.82 -2.98
CA LEU A 65 -25.79 -2.20 -3.84
C LEU A 65 -26.79 -3.24 -4.34
N ALA A 66 -28.08 -2.91 -4.27
CA ALA A 66 -29.12 -3.67 -4.94
C ALA A 66 -29.07 -3.40 -6.45
N VAL A 67 -29.44 -4.40 -7.26
CA VAL A 67 -29.60 -4.23 -8.71
C VAL A 67 -30.88 -3.43 -8.97
N PRO A 68 -30.81 -2.23 -9.56
CA PRO A 68 -31.98 -1.35 -9.68
C PRO A 68 -33.13 -1.95 -10.50
N GLY A 69 -32.84 -2.70 -11.56
CA GLY A 69 -33.84 -3.36 -12.40
C GLY A 69 -34.31 -4.73 -11.90
N GLY A 70 -33.90 -5.14 -10.70
CA GLY A 70 -34.23 -6.45 -10.13
C GLY A 70 -33.38 -7.62 -10.66
N PRO A 71 -33.73 -8.87 -10.34
CA PRO A 71 -32.89 -10.05 -10.62
C PRO A 71 -32.63 -10.31 -12.11
N ASP A 72 -33.55 -9.89 -12.99
CA ASP A 72 -33.45 -10.13 -14.44
C ASP A 72 -32.65 -9.02 -15.17
N ASP A 73 -32.25 -7.95 -14.47
CA ASP A 73 -31.44 -6.87 -15.03
C ASP A 73 -29.95 -7.24 -15.03
N THR A 74 -29.56 -8.01 -16.05
CA THR A 74 -28.18 -8.45 -16.24
C THR A 74 -27.20 -7.27 -16.36
N THR A 75 -27.63 -6.17 -16.98
CA THR A 75 -26.79 -4.98 -17.16
C THR A 75 -26.57 -4.28 -15.82
N GLY A 76 -27.61 -4.11 -15.02
CA GLY A 76 -27.52 -3.59 -13.66
C GLY A 76 -26.68 -4.46 -12.73
N ALA A 77 -26.81 -5.79 -12.83
CA ALA A 77 -25.99 -6.73 -12.08
C ALA A 77 -24.49 -6.59 -12.42
N LEU A 78 -24.16 -6.47 -13.71
CA LEU A 78 -22.78 -6.23 -14.16
C LEU A 78 -22.26 -4.87 -13.69
N ALA A 79 -23.09 -3.82 -13.72
CA ALA A 79 -22.71 -2.49 -13.24
C ALA A 79 -22.44 -2.45 -11.73
N VAL A 80 -23.30 -3.09 -10.93
CA VAL A 80 -23.09 -3.24 -9.47
C VAL A 80 -21.80 -4.02 -9.19
N ALA A 81 -21.58 -5.15 -9.87
CA ALA A 81 -20.36 -5.94 -9.72
C ALA A 81 -19.10 -5.15 -10.13
N ALA A 82 -19.17 -4.38 -11.21
CA ALA A 82 -18.08 -3.51 -11.65
C ALA A 82 -17.76 -2.42 -10.61
N ASN A 83 -18.78 -1.76 -10.03
CA ASN A 83 -18.60 -0.78 -8.97
C ASN A 83 -18.00 -1.39 -7.70
N ALA A 84 -18.42 -2.60 -7.33
CA ALA A 84 -17.84 -3.33 -6.20
C ALA A 84 -16.33 -3.59 -6.41
N ARG A 85 -15.94 -4.10 -7.59
CA ARG A 85 -14.53 -4.31 -7.97
C ARG A 85 -13.74 -3.00 -7.94
N LEU A 86 -14.32 -1.93 -8.50
CA LEU A 86 -13.68 -0.62 -8.52
C LEU A 86 -13.46 -0.08 -7.10
N ALA A 87 -14.43 -0.23 -6.20
CA ALA A 87 -14.31 0.22 -4.81
C ALA A 87 -13.17 -0.50 -4.07
N LEU A 88 -13.00 -1.80 -4.30
CA LEU A 88 -11.89 -2.58 -3.72
C LEU A 88 -10.54 -2.11 -4.27
N ILE A 89 -10.41 -2.00 -5.60
CA ILE A 89 -9.14 -1.63 -6.24
C ILE A 89 -8.74 -0.19 -5.91
N THR A 90 -9.66 0.75 -6.08
CA THR A 90 -9.41 2.17 -5.79
C THR A 90 -9.20 2.41 -4.30
N GLY A 91 -9.92 1.68 -3.44
CA GLY A 91 -9.72 1.70 -1.99
C GLY A 91 -8.32 1.24 -1.58
N GLY A 92 -7.85 0.11 -2.13
CA GLY A 92 -6.49 -0.39 -1.90
C GLY A 92 -5.42 0.60 -2.38
N GLN A 93 -5.54 1.10 -3.61
CA GLN A 93 -4.59 2.10 -4.15
C GLN A 93 -4.58 3.39 -3.33
N TYR A 94 -5.76 3.87 -2.93
CA TYR A 94 -5.88 5.07 -2.10
C TYR A 94 -5.13 4.88 -0.79
N LEU A 95 -5.33 3.76 -0.07
CA LEU A 95 -4.62 3.49 1.17
C LEU A 95 -3.12 3.44 1.00
N LEU A 96 -2.61 2.69 0.02
CA LEU A 96 -1.16 2.62 -0.24
C LEU A 96 -0.54 4.00 -0.43
N ASN A 97 -1.25 4.90 -1.11
CA ASN A 97 -0.83 6.27 -1.37
C ASN A 97 -0.99 7.22 -0.18
N ARG A 98 -1.54 6.77 0.97
CA ARG A 98 -1.72 7.55 2.20
C ARG A 98 -0.92 7.03 3.38
N ILE A 99 -0.16 5.94 3.22
CA ILE A 99 0.72 5.45 4.27
C ILE A 99 1.90 6.41 4.38
N ASP A 100 1.81 7.34 5.33
CA ASP A 100 2.89 8.26 5.67
C ASP A 100 4.04 7.49 6.34
N PRO A 101 5.32 7.75 5.99
CA PRO A 101 6.47 7.18 6.67
C PRO A 101 6.52 7.43 8.19
N ALA A 102 5.87 8.48 8.69
CA ALA A 102 5.73 8.79 10.11
C ALA A 102 4.64 7.97 10.81
N ALA A 103 3.79 7.25 10.08
CA ALA A 103 2.74 6.45 10.71
C ALA A 103 3.33 5.35 11.60
N PRO A 104 2.68 5.01 12.74
CA PRO A 104 3.08 3.89 13.58
C PRO A 104 3.27 2.61 12.75
N ALA A 105 4.38 1.90 12.99
CA ALA A 105 4.82 0.80 12.12
C ALA A 105 3.81 -0.36 12.04
N ASP A 106 3.12 -0.63 13.14
CA ASP A 106 2.05 -1.62 13.24
C ASP A 106 0.85 -1.24 12.36
N LEU A 107 0.39 0.02 12.46
CA LEU A 107 -0.70 0.54 11.63
C LEU A 107 -0.32 0.58 10.15
N ALA A 108 0.88 1.07 9.82
CA ALA A 108 1.36 1.14 8.44
C ALA A 108 1.47 -0.26 7.81
N THR A 109 1.92 -1.26 8.58
CA THR A 109 2.02 -2.64 8.13
C THR A 109 0.65 -3.25 7.93
N ALA A 110 -0.26 -3.10 8.88
CA ALA A 110 -1.62 -3.60 8.79
C ALA A 110 -2.37 -2.95 7.61
N ALA A 111 -2.28 -1.63 7.45
CA ALA A 111 -2.89 -0.89 6.34
C ALA A 111 -2.34 -1.33 4.98
N ARG A 112 -1.03 -1.56 4.86
CA ARG A 112 -0.42 -2.06 3.63
C ARG A 112 -0.90 -3.47 3.29
N LYS A 113 -0.97 -4.36 4.29
CA LYS A 113 -1.50 -5.72 4.12
C LYS A 113 -2.94 -5.66 3.64
N TYR A 114 -3.81 -4.97 4.36
CA TYR A 114 -5.22 -4.79 3.99
C TYR A 114 -5.38 -4.25 2.58
N ALA A 115 -4.66 -3.17 2.24
CA ALA A 115 -4.72 -2.55 0.93
C ALA A 115 -4.33 -3.52 -0.19
N ASN A 116 -3.28 -4.33 0.00
CA ASN A 116 -2.90 -5.36 -0.96
C ASN A 116 -3.96 -6.46 -1.06
N THR A 117 -4.54 -6.90 0.06
CA THR A 117 -5.65 -7.86 0.06
C THR A 117 -6.85 -7.34 -0.75
N LEU A 118 -7.20 -6.06 -0.62
CA LEU A 118 -8.26 -5.44 -1.42
C LEU A 118 -7.96 -5.44 -2.94
N LEU A 119 -6.72 -5.10 -3.31
CA LEU A 119 -6.29 -5.12 -4.71
C LEU A 119 -6.39 -6.54 -5.29
N ASP A 120 -5.96 -7.52 -4.52
CA ASP A 120 -6.01 -8.93 -4.87
C ASP A 120 -7.44 -9.45 -5.05
N ILE A 121 -8.36 -9.10 -4.14
CA ILE A 121 -9.80 -9.45 -4.26
C ILE A 121 -10.36 -8.84 -5.55
N GLY A 122 -10.12 -7.55 -5.78
CA GLY A 122 -10.64 -6.84 -6.95
C GLY A 122 -10.07 -7.37 -8.26
N ALA A 123 -8.77 -7.68 -8.30
CA ALA A 123 -8.11 -8.26 -9.46
C ALA A 123 -8.63 -9.67 -9.77
N ALA A 124 -8.72 -10.54 -8.76
CA ALA A 124 -9.27 -11.90 -8.90
C ALA A 124 -10.73 -11.87 -9.37
N ALA A 125 -11.56 -11.00 -8.78
CA ALA A 125 -12.95 -10.83 -9.19
C ALA A 125 -13.10 -10.31 -10.62
N THR A 126 -12.15 -9.48 -11.09
CA THR A 126 -12.08 -9.02 -12.48
C THR A 126 -11.66 -10.15 -13.42
N ALA A 127 -10.79 -11.06 -12.97
CA ALA A 127 -10.41 -12.26 -13.69
C ALA A 127 -11.47 -13.39 -13.65
N GLY A 128 -12.60 -13.16 -12.97
CA GLY A 128 -13.75 -14.07 -12.96
C GLY A 128 -13.92 -14.89 -11.68
N SER A 129 -13.06 -14.73 -10.67
CA SER A 129 -13.24 -15.39 -9.36
C SER A 129 -14.51 -14.89 -8.67
N GLN A 130 -15.43 -15.81 -8.38
CA GLN A 130 -16.69 -15.51 -7.69
C GLN A 130 -16.53 -15.65 -6.17
N THR A 131 -17.53 -15.24 -5.40
CA THR A 131 -17.48 -15.26 -3.92
C THR A 131 -17.53 -16.66 -3.32
N ASP A 132 -17.97 -17.67 -4.08
CA ASP A 132 -17.98 -19.08 -3.72
C ASP A 132 -16.68 -19.82 -4.10
N ASP A 133 -15.76 -19.15 -4.81
CA ASP A 133 -14.42 -19.66 -5.04
C ASP A 133 -13.67 -19.78 -3.69
N PRO A 134 -13.08 -20.95 -3.35
CA PRO A 134 -12.41 -21.14 -2.06
C PRO A 134 -11.28 -20.14 -1.79
N GLN A 135 -10.48 -19.78 -2.81
CA GLN A 135 -9.40 -18.81 -2.64
C GLN A 135 -9.95 -17.40 -2.50
N GLN A 136 -11.00 -17.05 -3.26
CA GLN A 136 -11.62 -15.73 -3.11
C GLN A 136 -12.27 -15.56 -1.73
N LYS A 137 -12.87 -16.63 -1.20
CA LYS A 137 -13.42 -16.63 0.16
C LYS A 137 -12.33 -16.37 1.21
N VAL A 138 -11.15 -17.01 1.09
CA VAL A 138 -10.02 -16.74 1.99
C VAL A 138 -9.61 -15.27 1.93
N ARG A 139 -9.50 -14.68 0.73
CA ARG A 139 -9.15 -13.26 0.59
C ARG A 139 -10.17 -12.34 1.25
N LEU A 140 -11.47 -12.64 1.12
CA LEU A 140 -12.55 -11.88 1.76
C LEU A 140 -12.50 -11.99 3.29
N ASP A 141 -12.25 -13.19 3.81
CA ASP A 141 -12.13 -13.44 5.24
C ASP A 141 -10.87 -12.70 5.81
N ASP A 142 -9.75 -12.74 5.08
CA ASP A 142 -8.52 -12.00 5.41
C ASP A 142 -8.74 -10.49 5.42
N ALA A 143 -9.44 -9.94 4.42
CA ALA A 143 -9.77 -8.52 4.39
C ALA A 143 -10.66 -8.11 5.57
N GLY A 144 -11.60 -8.97 5.98
CA GLY A 144 -12.41 -8.76 7.17
C GLY A 144 -11.57 -8.73 8.45
N ALA A 145 -10.63 -9.67 8.59
CA ALA A 145 -9.71 -9.75 9.73
C ALA A 145 -8.77 -8.53 9.80
N ASP A 146 -8.17 -8.16 8.66
CA ASP A 146 -7.27 -7.02 8.54
C ASP A 146 -7.99 -5.69 8.86
N SER A 147 -9.21 -5.51 8.33
CA SER A 147 -10.06 -4.35 8.62
C SER A 147 -10.37 -4.22 10.12
N LYS A 148 -10.70 -5.35 10.78
CA LYS A 148 -10.93 -5.38 12.23
C LYS A 148 -9.67 -5.02 13.01
N GLN A 149 -8.52 -5.60 12.67
CA GLN A 149 -7.24 -5.28 13.31
C GLN A 149 -6.93 -3.79 13.22
N ILE A 150 -7.07 -3.18 12.04
CA ILE A 150 -6.81 -1.75 11.86
C ILE A 150 -7.81 -0.91 12.66
N SER A 151 -9.09 -1.30 12.68
CA SER A 151 -10.08 -0.64 13.51
C SER A 151 -9.75 -0.69 15.00
N ASP A 152 -9.09 -1.75 15.48
CA ASP A 152 -8.66 -1.84 16.87
C ASP A 152 -7.45 -0.93 17.16
N ILE A 153 -6.52 -0.76 16.20
CA ILE A 153 -5.39 0.18 16.32
C ILE A 153 -5.84 1.65 16.26
N CYS A 154 -6.90 1.91 15.49
CA CYS A 154 -7.46 3.25 15.27
C CYS A 154 -8.47 3.72 16.34
N LYS A 155 -8.74 2.89 17.37
CA LYS A 155 -9.47 3.32 18.57
C LYS A 155 -8.56 4.16 19.48
#